data_AF-A0A382UX45-F1
#
_entry.id   AF-A0A382UX45-F1
#
_cell.length_a   1.000
_cell.length_b   1.000
_cell.length_c   1.000
_cell.angle_alpha   90.00
_cell.angle_beta   90.00
_cell.angle_gamma   90.00
#
_symmetry.space_group_name_H-M   'P 1'
#
loop_
_entity.id
_entity.type
_entity.pdbx_description
1 polymer ?
#
loop_
_entity_poly.entity_id
_entity_poly.type
_entity_poly.pdbx_seq_one_letter_code
_entity_poly.pdbx_strand_id
1 'polypeptide(L)'
;MSIADRTNIERVFLGFESPALERAATLLVDRFRREHLLDMREAIVIMPGRRASRRLREILAARAADAQLMLALPEIRTIGTLPEELYAAERPFASELVQQLAWAQVLREAGNVDRSAVVPLPSSDDDSSVSAWLDLGDLLRRYQLELAADGLTFADVERLGQEMDDFTELPRWAALARLQ
;
A
#
# COMPACT_ATOMS: atom_id res chain seq x y z
N MET A 1 29.81 7.43 -5.99
CA MET A 1 29.40 8.60 -5.19
C MET A 1 28.12 8.19 -4.46
N SER A 2 28.22 7.92 -3.16
CA SER A 2 27.16 7.25 -2.39
C SER A 2 25.96 8.18 -2.19
N ILE A 3 24.74 7.67 -2.40
CA ILE A 3 23.45 8.35 -2.17
C ILE A 3 23.29 8.77 -0.69
N ALA A 4 24.13 8.24 0.21
CA ALA A 4 24.07 8.49 1.65
C ALA A 4 24.39 9.93 2.10
N ASP A 5 24.91 10.80 1.22
CA ASP A 5 25.49 12.09 1.64
C ASP A 5 24.60 13.33 1.43
N ARG A 6 23.28 13.19 1.14
CA ARG A 6 22.40 14.36 0.87
C ARG A 6 20.97 14.33 1.44
N THR A 7 20.70 13.63 2.54
CA THR A 7 19.37 13.72 3.18
C THR A 7 19.49 14.14 4.64
N ASN A 8 19.39 15.44 4.90
CA ASN A 8 19.26 15.97 6.25
C ASN A 8 17.87 15.58 6.80
N ILE A 9 17.78 14.43 7.49
CA ILE A 9 16.54 13.95 8.10
C ILE A 9 16.46 14.49 9.53
N GLU A 10 15.59 15.49 9.73
CA GLU A 10 15.26 16.02 11.04
C GLU A 10 14.13 15.19 11.67
N ARG A 11 14.35 14.69 12.89
CA ARG A 11 13.33 13.97 13.69
C ARG A 11 12.83 14.91 14.78
N VAL A 12 11.58 15.35 14.64
CA VAL A 12 10.94 16.26 15.60
C VAL A 12 9.93 15.49 16.43
N PHE A 13 10.15 15.37 17.74
CA PHE A 13 9.17 14.87 18.67
C PHE A 13 8.18 15.98 19.04
N LEU A 14 6.90 15.77 18.78
CA LEU A 14 5.89 16.80 18.98
C LEU A 14 5.43 16.94 20.46
N GLY A 15 5.67 15.96 21.35
CA GLY A 15 5.23 15.97 22.78
C GLY A 15 4.07 15.00 23.10
N PHE A 16 3.34 15.19 24.22
CA PHE A 16 2.01 14.56 24.47
C PHE A 16 0.93 15.48 25.10
N GLU A 17 1.13 16.79 25.09
CA GLU A 17 0.37 17.79 25.85
C GLU A 17 -0.96 18.17 25.21
N SER A 18 -1.10 17.93 23.90
CA SER A 18 -2.31 18.23 23.14
C SER A 18 -2.46 17.26 21.95
N PRO A 19 -3.63 17.22 21.28
CA PRO A 19 -3.84 16.29 20.16
C PRO A 19 -2.77 16.41 19.09
N ALA A 20 -2.23 15.28 18.63
CA ALA A 20 -1.07 15.23 17.74
C ALA A 20 -1.22 16.10 16.47
N LEU A 21 -2.42 16.15 15.89
CA LEU A 21 -2.70 16.95 14.69
C LEU A 21 -2.65 18.45 14.94
N GLU A 22 -3.04 18.91 16.14
CA GLU A 22 -2.95 20.32 16.48
C GLU A 22 -1.49 20.77 16.52
N ARG A 23 -0.60 19.95 17.07
CA ARG A 23 0.82 20.29 17.12
C ARG A 23 1.53 20.11 15.78
N ALA A 24 1.14 19.10 15.01
CA ALA A 24 1.61 18.99 13.63
C ALA A 24 1.23 20.23 12.83
N ALA A 25 0.00 20.74 12.99
CA ALA A 25 -0.42 22.00 12.39
C ALA A 25 0.39 23.19 12.90
N THR A 26 0.71 23.26 14.20
CA THR A 26 1.60 24.32 14.75
C THR A 26 2.97 24.28 14.06
N LEU A 27 3.61 23.11 14.02
CA LEU A 27 4.91 22.94 13.36
C LEU A 27 4.88 23.39 11.90
N LEU A 28 3.82 23.04 11.15
CA LEU A 28 3.66 23.44 9.76
C LEU A 28 3.45 24.96 9.61
N VAL A 29 2.60 25.56 10.45
CA VAL A 29 2.36 27.00 10.43
C VAL A 29 3.65 27.76 10.73
N ASP A 30 4.39 27.36 11.77
CA ASP A 30 5.63 28.02 12.18
C ASP A 30 6.72 27.94 11.09
N ARG A 31 6.75 26.82 10.35
CA ARG A 31 7.74 26.58 9.30
C ARG A 31 7.43 27.29 7.98
N PHE A 32 6.15 27.40 7.60
CA PHE A 32 5.73 27.84 6.26
C PHE A 32 5.04 29.20 6.22
N ARG A 33 4.78 29.83 7.37
CA ARG A 33 4.22 31.19 7.42
C ARG A 33 5.24 32.21 6.93
N ARG A 34 4.79 33.10 6.04
CA ARG A 34 5.50 34.28 5.54
C ARG A 34 4.55 35.47 5.53
N GLU A 35 4.79 36.46 6.38
CA GLU A 35 3.94 37.66 6.49
C GLU A 35 2.43 37.34 6.58
N HIS A 36 1.68 37.53 5.49
CA HIS A 36 0.23 37.32 5.37
C HIS A 36 -0.15 36.05 4.58
N LEU A 37 0.82 35.18 4.33
CA LEU A 37 0.68 33.96 3.56
C LEU A 37 1.18 32.76 4.36
N LEU A 38 0.41 31.69 4.34
CA LEU A 38 0.81 30.37 4.78
C LEU A 38 0.97 29.49 3.53
N ASP A 39 2.19 29.43 2.99
CA ASP A 39 2.48 28.78 1.71
C ASP A 39 3.18 27.44 1.89
N MET A 40 2.44 26.36 1.68
CA MET A 40 2.93 24.99 1.83
C MET A 40 2.98 24.24 0.50
N ARG A 41 2.93 24.92 -0.67
CA ARG A 41 2.90 24.25 -1.99
C ARG A 41 4.10 23.36 -2.29
N GLU A 42 5.26 23.67 -1.68
CA GLU A 42 6.50 22.90 -1.85
C GLU A 42 6.62 21.75 -0.83
N ALA A 43 5.58 21.49 -0.03
CA ALA A 43 5.58 20.46 1.00
C ALA A 43 4.63 19.32 0.66
N ILE A 44 5.11 18.10 0.88
CA ILE A 44 4.30 16.88 0.93
C ILE A 44 4.18 16.45 2.39
N VAL A 45 2.94 16.26 2.86
CA VAL A 45 2.63 15.80 4.21
C VAL A 45 2.03 14.41 4.15
N ILE A 46 2.74 13.43 4.75
CA ILE A 46 2.33 12.03 4.77
C ILE A 46 1.58 11.73 6.08
N MET A 47 0.39 11.15 5.95
CA MET A 47 -0.52 10.89 7.06
C MET A 47 -0.82 9.38 7.18
N PRO A 48 -1.19 8.89 8.38
CA PRO A 48 -1.52 7.47 8.57
C PRO A 48 -2.84 7.06 7.88
N GLY A 49 -3.71 8.01 7.53
CA GLY A 49 -4.97 7.69 6.84
C GLY A 49 -5.83 8.90 6.50
N ARG A 50 -6.85 8.67 5.67
CA ARG A 50 -7.70 9.73 5.09
C ARG A 50 -8.40 10.60 6.14
N ARG A 51 -8.81 10.04 7.28
CA ARG A 51 -9.46 10.80 8.36
C ARG A 51 -8.50 11.81 8.98
N ALA A 52 -7.26 11.41 9.25
CA ALA A 52 -6.23 12.28 9.77
C ALA A 52 -5.84 13.37 8.75
N SER A 53 -5.74 13.01 7.47
CA SER A 53 -5.52 13.95 6.37
C SER A 53 -6.61 15.03 6.30
N ARG A 54 -7.89 14.62 6.35
CA ARG A 54 -9.03 15.56 6.34
C ARG A 54 -8.99 16.47 7.56
N ARG A 55 -8.77 15.90 8.75
CA ARG A 55 -8.76 16.67 10.00
C ARG A 55 -7.61 17.69 10.02
N LEU A 56 -6.42 17.34 9.51
CA LEU A 56 -5.32 18.29 9.40
C LEU A 56 -5.66 19.47 8.48
N ARG A 57 -6.31 19.22 7.34
CA ARG A 57 -6.77 20.29 6.42
C ARG A 57 -7.72 21.26 7.11
N GLU A 58 -8.69 20.72 7.86
CA GLU A 58 -9.64 21.54 8.63
C GLU A 58 -8.92 22.42 9.67
N ILE A 59 -7.95 21.87 10.41
CA ILE A 59 -7.17 22.61 11.40
C ILE A 59 -6.36 23.74 10.73
N LEU A 60 -5.67 23.43 9.62
CA LEU A 60 -4.88 24.43 8.89
C LEU A 60 -5.76 25.55 8.32
N ALA A 61 -6.94 25.22 7.78
CA ALA A 61 -7.90 26.20 7.27
C ALA A 61 -8.45 27.10 8.38
N ALA A 62 -8.83 26.53 9.52
CA ALA A 62 -9.31 27.30 10.67
C ALA A 62 -8.24 28.27 11.17
N ARG A 63 -7.00 27.78 11.36
CA ARG A 63 -5.89 28.63 11.83
C ARG A 63 -5.53 29.75 10.86
N ALA A 64 -5.54 29.48 9.56
CA ALA A 64 -5.31 30.50 8.56
C ALA A 64 -6.42 31.56 8.58
N ALA A 65 -7.69 31.15 8.72
CA ALA A 65 -8.81 32.07 8.83
C ALA A 65 -8.73 32.94 10.10
N ASP A 66 -8.47 32.34 11.26
CA ASP A 66 -8.32 33.05 12.54
C ASP A 66 -7.17 34.06 12.51
N ALA A 67 -6.08 33.73 11.83
CA ALA A 67 -4.92 34.60 11.67
C ALA A 67 -5.00 35.53 10.44
N GLN A 68 -6.11 35.51 9.69
CA GLN A 68 -6.33 36.28 8.46
C GLN A 68 -5.22 36.08 7.40
N LEU A 69 -4.73 34.86 7.26
CA LEU A 69 -3.70 34.47 6.30
C LEU A 69 -4.32 33.90 5.03
N MET A 70 -3.72 34.22 3.88
CA MET A 70 -3.95 33.43 2.67
C MET A 70 -3.34 32.04 2.86
N LEU A 71 -4.07 30.98 2.48
CA LEU A 71 -3.63 29.60 2.66
C LEU A 71 -3.39 28.92 1.32
N ALA A 72 -2.17 28.43 1.11
CA ALA A 72 -1.86 27.46 0.07
C ALA A 72 -1.50 26.13 0.75
N LEU A 73 -2.38 25.14 0.63
CA LEU A 73 -2.24 23.84 1.29
C LEU A 73 -1.06 23.03 0.74
N PRO A 74 -0.46 22.14 1.56
CA PRO A 74 0.48 21.15 1.07
C PRO A 74 -0.25 20.04 0.31
N GLU A 75 0.54 19.27 -0.44
CA GLU A 75 0.08 17.98 -0.92
C GLU A 75 -0.02 17.02 0.27
N ILE A 76 -1.23 16.51 0.56
CA ILE A 76 -1.45 15.60 1.68
C ILE A 76 -1.78 14.21 1.14
N ARG A 77 -0.91 13.25 1.47
CA ARG A 77 -0.98 11.85 1.04
C ARG A 77 -1.04 10.90 2.23
N THR A 78 -1.28 9.62 1.96
CA THR A 78 -1.24 8.57 2.98
C THR A 78 0.06 7.78 2.85
N ILE A 79 0.49 7.11 3.92
CA ILE A 79 1.72 6.31 3.88
C ILE A 79 1.72 5.24 2.78
N GLY A 80 0.55 4.65 2.48
CA GLY A 80 0.41 3.66 1.41
C GLY A 80 0.46 4.23 -0.01
N THR A 81 0.62 5.54 -0.20
CA THR A 81 0.84 6.17 -1.51
C THR A 81 2.20 6.88 -1.59
N LEU A 82 3.03 6.75 -0.54
CA LEU A 82 4.35 7.37 -0.50
C LEU A 82 5.35 6.70 -1.46
N PRO A 83 5.39 5.36 -1.59
CA PRO A 83 6.33 4.72 -2.51
C PRO A 83 6.24 5.29 -3.92
N GLU A 84 5.03 5.55 -4.42
CA GLU A 84 4.77 6.06 -5.76
C GLU A 84 5.30 7.48 -6.01
N GLU A 85 5.56 8.26 -4.96
CA GLU A 85 6.22 9.58 -5.07
C GLU A 85 7.76 9.46 -5.13
N LEU A 86 8.30 8.29 -4.77
CA LEU A 86 9.73 8.03 -4.68
C LEU A 86 10.28 7.32 -5.93
N TYR A 87 9.42 6.81 -6.82
CA TYR A 87 9.82 6.22 -8.09
C TYR A 87 8.82 6.51 -9.22
N ALA A 88 9.33 6.58 -10.45
CA ALA A 88 8.47 6.55 -11.63
C ALA A 88 8.15 5.10 -11.97
N ALA A 89 6.87 4.72 -11.91
CA ALA A 89 6.45 3.39 -12.32
C ALA A 89 6.70 3.19 -13.83
N GLU A 90 7.39 2.10 -14.19
CA GLU A 90 7.63 1.76 -15.61
C GLU A 90 6.36 1.36 -16.35
N ARG A 91 5.33 0.93 -15.60
CA ARG A 91 4.03 0.50 -16.12
C ARG A 91 2.90 0.96 -15.19
N PRO A 92 1.67 1.13 -15.71
CA PRO A 92 0.51 1.39 -14.87
C PRO A 92 0.27 0.26 -13.87
N PHE A 93 -0.13 0.60 -12.64
CA PHE A 93 -0.56 -0.39 -11.67
C PHE A 93 -1.88 -1.04 -12.11
N ALA A 94 -1.95 -2.35 -11.99
CA ALA A 94 -3.20 -3.08 -12.21
C ALA A 94 -4.21 -2.67 -11.13
N SER A 95 -5.44 -2.32 -11.54
CA SER A 95 -6.53 -2.09 -10.59
C SER A 95 -6.90 -3.39 -9.88
N GLU A 96 -7.61 -3.30 -8.76
CA GLU A 96 -8.09 -4.47 -8.01
C GLU A 96 -8.84 -5.46 -8.91
N LEU A 97 -9.73 -4.95 -9.77
CA LEU A 97 -10.47 -5.78 -10.73
C LEU A 97 -9.54 -6.45 -11.76
N VAL A 98 -8.53 -5.74 -12.27
CA VAL A 98 -7.57 -6.34 -13.21
C VAL A 98 -6.76 -7.43 -12.54
N GLN A 99 -6.30 -7.23 -11.30
CA GLN A 99 -5.58 -8.25 -10.54
C GLN A 99 -6.45 -9.48 -10.28
N GLN A 100 -7.71 -9.29 -9.89
CA GLN A 100 -8.66 -10.38 -9.68
C GLN A 100 -8.89 -11.19 -10.97
N LEU A 101 -9.13 -10.51 -12.09
CA LEU A 101 -9.33 -11.15 -13.39
C LEU A 101 -8.08 -11.88 -13.88
N ALA A 102 -6.90 -11.32 -13.66
CA ALA A 102 -5.63 -11.94 -14.00
C ALA A 102 -5.45 -13.27 -13.24
N TRP A 103 -5.66 -13.28 -11.92
CA TRP A 103 -5.58 -14.50 -11.12
C TRP A 103 -6.64 -15.54 -11.50
N ALA A 104 -7.88 -15.10 -11.74
CA ALA A 104 -8.95 -15.99 -12.21
C ALA A 104 -8.58 -16.65 -13.55
N GLN A 105 -7.99 -15.88 -14.48
CA GLN A 105 -7.51 -16.40 -15.75
C GLN A 105 -6.36 -17.39 -15.58
N VAL A 106 -5.34 -17.04 -14.79
CA VAL A 106 -4.18 -17.90 -14.50
C VAL A 106 -4.62 -19.25 -13.94
N LEU A 107 -5.56 -19.26 -12.99
CA LEU A 107 -6.08 -20.51 -12.41
C LEU A 107 -6.89 -21.34 -13.41
N ARG A 108 -7.66 -20.70 -14.29
CA ARG A 108 -8.45 -21.39 -15.31
C ARG A 108 -7.56 -22.02 -16.39
N GLU A 109 -6.46 -21.37 -16.72
CA GLU A 109 -5.51 -21.79 -17.76
C GLU A 109 -4.38 -22.67 -17.21
N ALA A 110 -4.23 -22.76 -15.89
CA ALA A 110 -3.25 -23.62 -15.23
C ALA A 110 -3.42 -25.09 -15.59
N GLY A 111 -2.29 -25.79 -15.77
CA GLY A 111 -2.28 -27.23 -15.97
C GLY A 111 -2.90 -27.97 -14.78
N ASN A 112 -3.40 -29.18 -15.01
CA ASN A 112 -4.15 -29.93 -13.99
C ASN A 112 -3.35 -30.17 -12.69
N VAL A 113 -2.03 -30.34 -12.79
CA VAL A 113 -1.14 -30.53 -11.64
C VAL A 113 -1.10 -29.28 -10.75
N ASP A 114 -0.83 -28.10 -11.33
CA ASP A 114 -0.76 -26.85 -10.57
C ASP A 114 -2.15 -26.43 -10.05
N ARG A 115 -3.17 -26.60 -10.89
CA ARG A 115 -4.56 -26.27 -10.53
C ARG A 115 -5.06 -27.09 -9.35
N SER A 116 -4.82 -28.40 -9.34
CA SER A 116 -5.25 -29.28 -8.23
C SER A 116 -4.45 -29.08 -6.94
N ALA A 117 -3.20 -28.62 -7.03
CA ALA A 117 -2.39 -28.26 -5.86
C ALA A 117 -2.87 -26.96 -5.18
N VAL A 118 -3.45 -26.03 -5.95
CA VAL A 118 -3.94 -24.75 -5.43
C VAL A 118 -5.42 -24.79 -5.08
N VAL A 119 -6.22 -25.50 -5.87
CA VAL A 119 -7.67 -25.53 -5.77
C VAL A 119 -8.13 -26.99 -5.69
N PRO A 120 -8.62 -27.46 -4.53
CA PRO A 120 -9.14 -28.82 -4.38
C PRO A 120 -10.57 -28.98 -4.95
N LEU A 121 -10.93 -28.23 -6.01
CA LEU A 121 -12.24 -28.33 -6.66
C LEU A 121 -12.28 -29.52 -7.63
N PRO A 122 -13.42 -30.22 -7.76
CA PRO A 122 -13.55 -31.30 -8.72
C PRO A 122 -13.41 -30.78 -10.16
N SER A 123 -12.63 -31.49 -10.96
CA SER A 123 -12.23 -31.17 -12.34
C SER A 123 -13.34 -31.36 -13.38
N SER A 124 -14.61 -31.12 -13.02
CA SER A 124 -15.67 -31.01 -14.04
C SER A 124 -15.60 -29.60 -14.62
N ASP A 125 -14.85 -29.47 -15.71
CA ASP A 125 -14.63 -28.23 -16.49
C ASP A 125 -15.92 -27.54 -16.99
N ASP A 126 -17.12 -28.04 -16.64
CA ASP A 126 -18.44 -27.53 -17.06
C ASP A 126 -19.27 -26.88 -15.91
N ASP A 127 -18.93 -27.10 -14.63
CA ASP A 127 -19.78 -26.67 -13.48
C ASP A 127 -19.15 -25.59 -12.56
N SER A 128 -17.87 -25.27 -12.74
CA SER A 128 -17.28 -24.13 -12.02
C SER A 128 -17.79 -22.82 -12.62
N SER A 129 -18.81 -22.23 -12.00
CA SER A 129 -19.37 -20.94 -12.43
C SER A 129 -18.28 -19.88 -12.55
N VAL A 130 -18.45 -18.92 -13.46
CA VAL A 130 -17.55 -17.76 -13.61
C VAL A 130 -17.31 -17.07 -12.25
N SER A 131 -18.32 -17.04 -11.37
CA SER A 131 -18.20 -16.50 -10.01
C SER A 131 -17.14 -17.21 -9.18
N ALA A 132 -17.08 -18.54 -9.24
CA ALA A 132 -16.13 -19.32 -8.44
C ALA A 132 -14.66 -18.98 -8.79
N TRP A 133 -14.38 -18.79 -10.09
CA TRP A 133 -13.05 -18.35 -10.54
C TRP A 133 -12.72 -16.92 -10.11
N LEU A 134 -13.71 -16.03 -10.13
CA LEU A 134 -13.54 -14.66 -9.64
C LEU A 134 -13.28 -14.62 -8.13
N ASP A 135 -13.97 -15.46 -7.36
CA ASP A 135 -13.79 -15.56 -5.91
C ASP A 135 -12.39 -16.11 -5.56
N LEU A 136 -11.93 -17.13 -6.28
CA LEU A 136 -10.57 -17.65 -6.15
C LEU A 136 -9.51 -16.61 -6.56
N GLY A 137 -9.77 -15.85 -7.63
CA GLY A 137 -8.89 -14.76 -8.06
C GLY A 137 -8.75 -13.68 -7.00
N ASP A 138 -9.84 -13.31 -6.32
CA ASP A 138 -9.79 -12.34 -5.23
C ASP A 138 -9.07 -12.90 -3.99
N LEU A 139 -9.25 -14.19 -3.69
CA LEU A 139 -8.53 -14.86 -2.61
C LEU A 139 -7.00 -14.82 -2.82
N LEU A 140 -6.52 -15.21 -4.01
CA LEU A 140 -5.08 -15.19 -4.32
C LEU A 140 -4.50 -13.78 -4.33
N ARG A 141 -5.24 -12.81 -4.87
CA ARG A 141 -4.87 -11.39 -4.82
C ARG A 141 -4.68 -10.91 -3.38
N ARG A 142 -5.57 -11.29 -2.46
CA ARG A 142 -5.46 -10.93 -1.04
C ARG A 142 -4.24 -11.57 -0.38
N TYR A 143 -3.98 -12.85 -0.64
CA TYR A 143 -2.76 -13.52 -0.13
C TYR A 143 -1.49 -12.87 -0.65
N GLN A 144 -1.45 -12.52 -1.94
CA GLN A 144 -0.31 -11.83 -2.52
C GLN A 144 -0.07 -10.47 -1.85
N LEU A 145 -1.14 -9.71 -1.57
CA LEU A 145 -1.04 -8.42 -0.90
C LEU A 145 -0.58 -8.55 0.56
N GLU A 146 -1.06 -9.57 1.27
CA GLU A 146 -0.66 -9.87 2.65
C GLU A 146 0.83 -10.18 2.73
N LEU A 147 1.33 -11.07 1.86
CA LEU A 147 2.77 -11.38 1.80
C LEU A 147 3.62 -10.18 1.36
N ALA A 148 3.14 -9.42 0.38
CA ALA A 148 3.86 -8.24 -0.10
C ALA A 148 4.00 -7.15 0.99
N ALA A 149 3.08 -7.08 1.95
CA ALA A 149 3.19 -6.18 3.09
C ALA A 149 4.42 -6.48 3.97
N ASP A 150 4.83 -7.74 4.02
CA ASP A 150 6.04 -8.21 4.69
C ASP A 150 7.25 -8.36 3.75
N GLY A 151 7.11 -7.92 2.49
CA GLY A 151 8.16 -8.02 1.47
C GLY A 151 8.40 -9.44 0.96
N LEU A 152 7.42 -10.34 1.10
CA LEU A 152 7.49 -11.73 0.69
C LEU A 152 6.72 -11.99 -0.60
N THR A 153 7.18 -12.99 -1.36
CA THR A 153 6.51 -13.54 -2.54
C THR A 153 6.07 -15.00 -2.31
N PHE A 154 5.31 -15.60 -3.22
CA PHE A 154 4.99 -17.03 -3.13
C PHE A 154 6.24 -17.91 -3.21
N ALA A 155 7.25 -17.51 -4.00
CA ALA A 155 8.54 -18.19 -4.06
C ALA A 155 9.31 -18.10 -2.74
N ASP A 156 9.19 -17.01 -1.98
CA ASP A 156 9.78 -16.91 -0.65
C ASP A 156 9.12 -17.88 0.34
N VAL A 157 7.80 -18.03 0.29
CA VAL A 157 7.08 -18.98 1.14
C VAL A 157 7.44 -20.42 0.77
N GLU A 158 7.57 -20.75 -0.52
CA GLU A 158 8.07 -22.05 -0.96
C GLU A 158 9.46 -22.33 -0.38
N ARG A 159 10.41 -21.39 -0.56
CA ARG A 159 11.78 -21.53 -0.07
C ARG A 159 11.85 -21.69 1.45
N LEU A 160 11.15 -20.84 2.20
CA LEU A 160 11.11 -20.92 3.67
C LEU A 160 10.44 -22.21 4.14
N GLY A 161 9.40 -22.66 3.46
CA GLY A 161 8.72 -23.93 3.76
C GLY A 161 9.61 -25.16 3.59
N GLN A 162 10.61 -25.14 2.69
CA GLN A 162 11.59 -26.22 2.54
C GLN A 162 12.52 -26.37 3.75
N GLU A 163 12.71 -25.29 4.52
CA GLU A 163 13.57 -25.25 5.70
C GLU A 163 12.82 -25.64 6.99
N MET A 164 11.49 -25.81 6.92
CA MET A 164 10.64 -26.10 8.06
C MET A 164 10.28 -27.59 8.13
N ASP A 165 10.51 -28.20 9.30
CA ASP A 165 9.98 -29.52 9.60
C ASP A 165 8.44 -29.49 9.61
N ASP A 166 7.81 -30.53 9.07
CA ASP A 166 6.36 -30.72 8.99
C ASP A 166 5.56 -29.69 8.16
N PHE A 167 6.18 -28.97 7.23
CA PHE A 167 5.46 -28.05 6.34
C PHE A 167 4.71 -28.79 5.21
N THR A 168 3.42 -29.09 5.43
CA THR A 168 2.60 -29.89 4.51
C THR A 168 2.12 -29.15 3.25
N GLU A 169 2.20 -27.82 3.24
CA GLU A 169 1.64 -26.97 2.19
C GLU A 169 2.62 -26.72 1.02
N LEU A 170 3.82 -27.31 1.06
CA LEU A 170 4.85 -27.08 0.06
C LEU A 170 4.38 -27.29 -1.40
N PRO A 171 3.58 -28.33 -1.73
CA PRO A 171 3.10 -28.50 -3.10
C PRO A 171 2.23 -27.34 -3.60
N ARG A 172 1.39 -26.76 -2.71
CA ARG A 172 0.54 -25.62 -3.02
C ARG A 172 1.36 -24.37 -3.28
N TRP A 173 2.33 -24.08 -2.40
CA TRP A 173 3.18 -22.90 -2.55
C TRP A 173 4.11 -23.00 -3.76
N ALA A 174 4.62 -24.18 -4.06
CA ALA A 174 5.40 -24.41 -5.28
C ALA A 174 4.56 -24.19 -6.55
N ALA A 175 3.29 -24.61 -6.56
CA ALA A 175 2.37 -24.32 -7.66
C ALA A 175 2.08 -22.83 -7.79
N LEU A 176 1.80 -22.14 -6.68
CA LEU A 176 1.60 -20.68 -6.68
C LEU A 176 2.83 -19.91 -7.16
N ALA A 177 4.04 -20.32 -6.76
CA ALA A 177 5.29 -19.71 -7.19
C ALA A 177 5.52 -19.85 -8.71
N ARG A 178 5.06 -20.94 -9.33
CA ARG A 178 5.12 -21.13 -10.79
C ARG A 178 4.06 -20.32 -11.56
N LEU A 179 2.92 -20.05 -10.93
CA LEU A 179 1.78 -19.36 -11.54
C LEU A 179 1.89 -17.83 -11.45
N GLN A 180 2.76 -17.30 -10.58
CA GLN A 180 3.03 -15.87 -10.40
C GLN A 180 3.91 -15.31 -11.52
#